data_AF-A0A1T2YRN7-F1
#
_entry.id   AF-A0A1T2YRN7-F1
#
_cell.length_a   1.000
_cell.length_b   1.000
_cell.length_c   1.000
_cell.angle_alpha   90.00
_cell.angle_beta   90.00
_cell.angle_gamma   90.00
#
_symmetry.space_group_name_H-M   'P 1'
#
loop_
_entity.id
_entity.type
_entity.pdbx_description
1 polymer ?
#
loop_
_entity_poly.entity_id
_entity_poly.type
_entity_poly.pdbx_seq_one_letter_code
_entity_poly.pdbx_strand_id
1 'polypeptide(L)'
;MKNFKFALLTFIITLLIAGGLYFYAMYAGGNLKISSNNQDWGGFGSYIGGIIAPAASLLAGYMVYISFASNAHQQKLLLARESISRLDLVLEIKLDTPFNNPCFGEIYYGLPLRRVIYAISNNEITTTESMDKAILSLLHNVAIMTNSIRYYMNLLDEFPSTKKDSQWLGRLEQSYWIEKYSAVCSRMVRIVGQSAFEAKANPEQIQSFNIVLRGES
;
A
#
# COMPACT_ATOMS: atom_id res chain seq x y z
N MET A 1 10.69 12.75 -7.16
CA MET A 1 10.70 13.80 -8.21
C MET A 1 11.75 14.89 -8.04
N LYS A 2 11.99 15.46 -6.83
CA LYS A 2 13.04 16.50 -6.65
C LYS A 2 14.44 16.00 -7.06
N ASN A 3 14.82 14.80 -6.61
CA ASN A 3 16.12 14.19 -6.93
C ASN A 3 16.31 13.92 -8.44
N PHE A 4 15.22 13.58 -9.15
CA PHE A 4 15.25 13.43 -10.60
C PHE A 4 15.50 14.77 -11.31
N LYS A 5 14.82 15.85 -10.88
CA LYS A 5 15.07 17.20 -11.43
C LYS A 5 16.51 17.62 -11.19
N PHE A 6 17.07 17.34 -10.02
CA PHE A 6 18.49 17.58 -9.73
C PHE A 6 19.41 16.73 -10.62
N ALA A 7 19.15 15.43 -10.78
CA ALA A 7 19.96 14.57 -11.64
C ALA A 7 19.96 15.05 -13.11
N LEU A 8 18.80 15.42 -13.64
CA LEU A 8 18.67 15.99 -14.98
C LEU A 8 19.40 17.34 -15.10
N LEU A 9 19.26 18.21 -14.10
CA LEU A 9 19.93 19.51 -14.07
C LEU A 9 21.45 19.36 -14.01
N THR A 10 21.96 18.45 -13.18
CA THR A 10 23.39 18.11 -13.13
C THR A 10 23.87 17.59 -14.49
N PHE A 11 23.11 16.70 -15.13
CA PHE A 11 23.44 16.20 -16.47
C PHE A 11 23.53 17.32 -17.51
N ILE A 12 22.56 18.25 -17.53
CA ILE A 12 22.57 19.43 -18.42
C ILE A 12 23.78 20.32 -18.15
N ILE A 13 24.10 20.57 -16.87
CA ILE A 13 25.26 21.38 -16.47
C ILE A 13 26.56 20.72 -16.93
N THR A 14 26.72 19.40 -16.73
CA THR A 14 27.88 18.65 -17.22
C THR A 14 28.03 18.78 -18.74
N LEU A 15 26.92 18.74 -19.47
CA LEU A 15 26.86 18.93 -20.92
C LEU A 15 27.37 20.32 -21.35
N LEU A 16 26.89 21.36 -20.68
CA LEU A 16 27.31 22.75 -20.92
C LEU A 16 28.77 22.98 -20.57
N ILE A 17 29.26 22.41 -19.46
CA ILE A 17 30.66 22.51 -19.03
C ILE A 17 31.57 21.78 -20.03
N ALA A 18 31.24 20.55 -20.42
CA ALA A 18 32.04 19.79 -21.39
C ALA A 18 32.13 20.52 -22.74
N GLY A 19 30.99 21.01 -23.25
CA GLY A 19 30.96 21.84 -24.46
C GLY A 19 31.80 23.11 -24.31
N GLY A 20 31.64 23.83 -23.19
CA GLY A 20 32.40 25.04 -22.89
C GLY A 20 33.91 24.80 -22.80
N LEU A 21 34.35 23.72 -22.15
CA LEU A 21 35.76 23.34 -22.04
C LEU A 21 36.37 23.01 -23.40
N TYR A 22 35.62 22.34 -24.28
CA TYR A 22 36.07 22.05 -25.64
C TYR A 22 36.32 23.34 -26.44
N PHE A 23 35.35 24.26 -26.46
CA PHE A 23 35.49 25.53 -27.17
C PHE A 23 36.56 26.43 -26.55
N TYR A 24 36.71 26.40 -25.22
CA TYR A 24 37.78 27.11 -24.53
C TYR A 24 39.16 26.58 -24.92
N ALA A 25 39.35 25.25 -24.93
CA ALA A 25 40.60 24.63 -25.35
C ALA A 25 40.93 24.95 -26.82
N MET A 26 39.92 24.95 -27.69
CA MET A 26 40.05 25.35 -29.10
C MET A 26 40.51 26.81 -29.23
N TYR A 27 39.90 27.73 -28.48
CA TYR A 27 40.26 29.15 -28.48
C TYR A 27 41.68 29.39 -27.93
N ALA A 28 42.03 28.75 -26.81
CA ALA A 28 43.36 28.82 -26.21
C ALA A 28 44.46 28.25 -27.14
N GLY A 29 44.11 27.28 -27.98
CA GLY A 29 44.97 26.74 -29.03
C GLY A 29 45.14 27.63 -30.26
N GLY A 30 44.59 28.86 -30.26
CA GLY A 30 44.74 29.83 -31.34
C GLY A 30 43.69 29.77 -32.44
N ASN A 31 42.67 28.89 -32.31
CA ASN A 31 41.59 28.79 -33.30
C ASN A 31 40.49 29.80 -32.99
N LEU A 32 40.59 30.99 -33.62
CA LEU A 32 39.69 32.13 -33.40
C LEU A 32 38.39 32.08 -34.24
N LYS A 33 38.25 31.09 -35.13
CA LYS A 33 37.07 30.92 -36.00
C LYS A 33 36.48 29.53 -35.79
N ILE A 34 35.14 29.44 -35.85
CA ILE A 34 34.44 28.15 -35.90
C ILE A 34 34.90 27.42 -37.15
N SER A 35 35.28 26.15 -37.01
CA SER A 35 35.78 25.37 -38.14
C SER A 35 34.67 25.07 -39.15
N SER A 36 34.97 25.30 -40.42
CA SER A 36 34.15 24.86 -41.56
C SER A 36 34.49 23.44 -42.03
N ASN A 37 35.48 22.78 -41.41
CA ASN A 37 35.89 21.42 -41.76
C ASN A 37 35.06 20.39 -40.98
N ASN A 38 34.49 19.42 -41.71
CA ASN A 38 33.70 18.35 -41.11
C ASN A 38 34.50 17.44 -40.17
N GLN A 39 35.82 17.31 -40.35
CA GLN A 39 36.67 16.49 -39.46
C GLN A 39 36.72 17.05 -38.03
N ASP A 40 36.70 18.38 -37.86
CA ASP A 40 36.74 19.01 -36.54
C ASP A 40 35.43 18.79 -35.78
N TRP A 41 34.30 18.78 -36.49
CA TRP A 41 32.99 18.40 -35.95
C TRP A 41 32.93 16.92 -35.59
N GLY A 42 33.61 16.05 -36.35
CA GLY A 42 33.82 14.65 -35.98
C GLY A 42 34.60 14.51 -34.66
N GLY A 43 35.69 15.27 -34.50
CA GLY A 43 36.48 15.31 -33.26
C GLY A 43 35.70 15.85 -32.05
N PHE A 44 34.91 16.90 -32.25
CA PHE A 44 33.96 17.40 -31.24
C PHE A 44 32.94 16.32 -30.85
N GLY A 45 32.34 15.67 -31.84
CA GLY A 45 31.39 14.58 -31.64
C GLY A 45 32.00 13.41 -30.85
N SER A 46 33.26 13.04 -31.11
CA SER A 46 33.97 12.02 -30.35
C SER A 46 34.30 12.44 -28.92
N TYR A 47 34.75 13.69 -28.71
CA TYR A 47 35.01 14.23 -27.37
C TYR A 47 33.75 14.28 -26.51
N ILE A 48 32.69 14.87 -27.06
CA ILE A 48 31.38 14.96 -26.43
C ILE A 48 30.79 13.56 -26.23
N GLY A 49 30.87 12.67 -27.22
CA GLY A 49 30.43 11.29 -27.10
C GLY A 49 31.16 10.51 -26.00
N GLY A 50 32.47 10.73 -25.84
CA GLY A 50 33.27 10.09 -24.79
C GLY A 50 32.88 10.51 -23.37
N ILE A 51 32.41 11.75 -23.17
CA ILE A 51 31.98 12.26 -21.87
C ILE A 51 30.48 12.03 -21.63
N ILE A 52 29.66 12.28 -22.64
CA ILE A 52 28.20 12.19 -22.55
C ILE A 52 27.74 10.75 -22.51
N ALA A 53 28.30 9.84 -23.31
CA ALA A 53 27.77 8.47 -23.37
C ALA A 53 27.79 7.76 -22.01
N PRO A 54 28.89 7.81 -21.21
CA PRO A 54 28.88 7.29 -19.85
C PRO A 54 27.89 8.01 -18.92
N ALA A 55 27.83 9.34 -18.98
CA ALA A 55 26.91 10.13 -18.14
C ALA A 55 25.43 9.86 -18.47
N ALA A 56 25.10 9.70 -19.75
CA ALA A 56 23.77 9.36 -20.22
C ALA A 56 23.39 7.93 -19.83
N SER A 57 24.34 6.99 -19.91
CA SER A 57 24.14 5.61 -19.44
C SER A 57 23.83 5.56 -17.94
N LEU A 58 24.55 6.32 -17.11
CA LEU A 58 24.28 6.43 -15.67
C LEU A 58 22.91 7.06 -15.39
N LEU A 59 22.55 8.13 -16.11
CA LEU A 59 21.23 8.74 -15.98
C LEU A 59 20.11 7.77 -16.37
N ALA A 60 20.27 7.04 -17.47
CA ALA A 60 19.32 6.01 -17.90
C ALA A 60 19.19 4.90 -16.85
N GLY A 61 20.30 4.39 -16.31
CA GLY A 61 20.31 3.42 -15.23
C GLY A 61 19.57 3.93 -13.99
N TYR A 62 19.78 5.18 -13.61
CA TYR A 62 19.08 5.83 -12.51
C TYR A 62 17.56 5.95 -12.76
N MET A 63 17.15 6.29 -13.98
CA MET A 63 15.74 6.36 -14.36
C MET A 63 15.06 4.99 -14.28
N VAL A 64 15.74 3.96 -14.78
CA VAL A 64 15.27 2.57 -14.70
C VAL A 64 15.13 2.15 -13.24
N TYR A 65 16.10 2.47 -12.38
CA TYR A 65 16.03 2.19 -10.95
C TYR A 65 14.82 2.85 -10.27
N ILE A 66 14.59 4.15 -10.49
CA ILE A 66 13.41 4.85 -9.93
C ILE A 66 12.12 4.21 -10.44
N SER A 67 12.06 3.87 -11.73
CA SER A 67 10.89 3.24 -12.33
C SER A 67 10.59 1.89 -11.68
N PHE A 68 11.61 1.06 -11.46
CA PHE A 68 11.45 -0.22 -10.77
C PHE A 68 11.00 -0.05 -9.32
N ALA A 69 11.58 0.90 -8.57
CA ALA A 69 11.19 1.16 -7.19
C ALA A 69 9.72 1.61 -7.09
N SER A 70 9.30 2.53 -7.97
CA SER A 70 7.91 2.99 -8.05
C SER A 70 6.95 1.86 -8.43
N ASN A 71 7.31 1.05 -9.43
CA ASN A 71 6.48 -0.06 -9.88
C ASN A 71 6.35 -1.16 -8.80
N ALA A 72 7.45 -1.49 -8.12
CA ALA A 72 7.42 -2.43 -7.00
C ALA A 72 6.51 -1.94 -5.86
N HIS A 73 6.52 -0.65 -5.56
CA HIS A 73 5.62 -0.07 -4.56
C HIS A 73 4.14 -0.13 -4.99
N GLN A 74 3.85 0.18 -6.26
CA GLN A 74 2.50 0.02 -6.82
C GLN A 74 2.02 -1.43 -6.78
N GLN A 75 2.90 -2.39 -7.11
CA GLN A 75 2.58 -3.81 -7.03
C GLN A 75 2.27 -4.26 -5.60
N LYS A 76 3.03 -3.78 -4.60
CA LYS A 76 2.72 -4.04 -3.18
C LYS A 76 1.33 -3.52 -2.78
N LEU A 77 0.98 -2.29 -3.21
CA LEU A 77 -0.35 -1.73 -2.96
C LEU A 77 -1.47 -2.57 -3.60
N LEU A 78 -1.27 -3.02 -4.83
CA LEU A 78 -2.25 -3.87 -5.54
C LEU A 78 -2.42 -5.22 -4.84
N LEU A 79 -1.32 -5.89 -4.49
CA LEU A 79 -1.36 -7.18 -3.78
C LEU A 79 -2.01 -7.07 -2.40
N ALA A 80 -1.75 -6.00 -1.67
CA ALA A 80 -2.40 -5.72 -0.39
C ALA A 80 -3.91 -5.54 -0.59
N ARG A 81 -4.34 -4.73 -1.56
CA ARG A 81 -5.75 -4.49 -1.88
C ARG A 81 -6.47 -5.77 -2.32
N GLU A 82 -5.85 -6.58 -3.15
CA GLU A 82 -6.40 -7.87 -3.60
C GLU A 82 -6.58 -8.84 -2.42
N SER A 83 -5.57 -8.92 -1.55
CA SER A 83 -5.63 -9.75 -0.35
C SER A 83 -6.74 -9.31 0.60
N ILE A 84 -6.88 -7.99 0.82
CA ILE A 84 -7.98 -7.41 1.60
C ILE A 84 -9.33 -7.73 0.96
N SER A 85 -9.48 -7.55 -0.36
CA SER A 85 -10.73 -7.83 -1.08
C SER A 85 -11.14 -9.30 -0.97
N ARG A 86 -10.17 -10.23 -1.02
CA ARG A 86 -10.42 -11.66 -0.82
C ARG A 86 -10.86 -11.97 0.61
N LEU A 87 -10.21 -11.38 1.62
CA LEU A 87 -10.58 -11.55 3.02
C LEU A 87 -11.97 -10.98 3.31
N ASP A 88 -12.27 -9.81 2.74
CA ASP A 88 -13.58 -9.15 2.80
C ASP A 88 -14.68 -10.05 2.24
N LEU A 89 -14.50 -10.58 1.03
CA LEU A 89 -15.45 -11.49 0.40
C LEU A 89 -15.71 -12.74 1.24
N VAL A 90 -14.65 -13.38 1.75
CA VAL A 90 -14.77 -14.58 2.58
C VAL A 90 -15.49 -14.26 3.89
N LEU A 91 -15.23 -13.10 4.49
CA LEU A 91 -15.89 -12.66 5.71
C LEU A 91 -17.37 -12.38 5.49
N GLU A 92 -17.73 -11.64 4.44
CA GLU A 92 -19.13 -11.39 4.06
C GLU A 92 -19.89 -12.69 3.82
N ILE A 93 -19.32 -13.60 3.02
CA ILE A 93 -19.93 -14.92 2.79
C ILE A 93 -20.16 -15.64 4.11
N LYS A 94 -19.18 -15.68 5.02
CA LYS A 94 -19.35 -16.35 6.32
C LYS A 94 -20.42 -15.70 7.19
N LEU A 95 -20.56 -14.38 7.16
CA LEU A 95 -21.58 -13.64 7.92
C LEU A 95 -22.98 -13.83 7.34
N ASP A 96 -23.10 -13.94 6.03
CA ASP A 96 -24.39 -14.00 5.34
C ASP A 96 -24.82 -15.43 4.96
N THR A 97 -23.93 -16.43 5.10
CA THR A 97 -24.28 -17.83 4.88
C THR A 97 -25.37 -18.25 5.88
N PRO A 98 -26.49 -18.82 5.40
CA PRO A 98 -27.58 -19.23 6.26
C PRO A 98 -27.19 -20.44 7.12
N PHE A 99 -27.68 -20.44 8.35
CA PHE A 99 -27.45 -21.52 9.29
C PHE A 99 -28.46 -22.65 9.06
N ASN A 100 -28.02 -23.76 8.45
CA ASN A 100 -28.89 -24.90 8.12
C ASN A 100 -28.95 -25.96 9.24
N ASN A 101 -28.73 -25.56 10.50
CA ASN A 101 -28.78 -26.46 11.64
C ASN A 101 -29.81 -25.93 12.67
N PRO A 102 -30.73 -26.76 13.18
CA PRO A 102 -31.79 -26.33 14.10
C PRO A 102 -31.32 -26.04 15.53
N CYS A 103 -30.00 -26.01 15.81
CA CYS A 103 -29.48 -25.90 17.18
C CYS A 103 -29.84 -24.60 17.93
N PHE A 104 -30.38 -23.59 17.25
CA PHE A 104 -30.86 -22.34 17.86
C PHE A 104 -32.39 -22.21 17.86
N GLY A 105 -33.11 -23.29 17.53
CA GLY A 105 -34.56 -23.31 17.33
C GLY A 105 -34.95 -23.01 15.89
N GLU A 106 -36.19 -23.36 15.53
CA GLU A 106 -36.70 -23.26 14.14
C GLU A 106 -36.69 -21.82 13.60
N ILE A 107 -36.78 -20.83 14.48
CA ILE A 107 -36.82 -19.39 14.13
C ILE A 107 -35.49 -18.92 13.50
N TYR A 108 -34.37 -19.58 13.83
CA TYR A 108 -33.04 -19.22 13.31
C TYR A 108 -32.54 -20.14 12.20
N TYR A 109 -33.31 -21.18 11.86
CA TYR A 109 -33.02 -22.04 10.74
C TYR A 109 -33.09 -21.26 9.41
N GLY A 110 -32.05 -21.35 8.60
CA GLY A 110 -31.97 -20.62 7.34
C GLY A 110 -31.67 -19.12 7.47
N LEU A 111 -31.46 -18.60 8.68
CA LEU A 111 -31.05 -17.20 8.89
C LEU A 111 -29.53 -17.03 8.79
N PRO A 112 -29.03 -15.87 8.31
CA PRO A 112 -27.61 -15.59 8.21
C PRO A 112 -26.95 -15.53 9.59
N LEU A 113 -25.67 -15.93 9.68
CA LEU A 113 -24.87 -15.87 10.91
C LEU A 113 -24.89 -14.47 11.54
N ARG A 114 -24.91 -13.41 10.73
CA ARG A 114 -25.04 -12.02 11.19
C ARG A 114 -26.26 -11.82 12.09
N ARG A 115 -27.43 -12.37 11.74
CA ARG A 115 -28.64 -12.27 12.59
C ARG A 115 -28.49 -13.07 13.87
N VAL A 116 -27.89 -14.25 13.80
CA VAL A 116 -27.63 -15.10 14.98
C VAL A 116 -26.69 -14.39 15.96
N ILE A 117 -25.60 -13.77 15.46
CA ILE A 117 -24.69 -12.96 16.29
C ILE A 117 -25.46 -11.84 16.99
N TYR A 118 -26.39 -11.16 16.30
CA TYR A 118 -27.19 -10.09 16.91
C TYR A 118 -28.10 -10.63 18.01
N ALA A 119 -28.81 -11.72 17.75
CA ALA A 119 -29.71 -12.36 18.72
C ALA A 119 -28.96 -12.85 19.97
N ILE A 120 -27.81 -13.52 19.80
CA ILE A 120 -26.94 -13.94 20.92
C ILE A 120 -26.49 -12.69 21.70
N SER A 121 -26.05 -11.65 21.00
CA SER A 121 -25.57 -10.44 21.67
C SER A 121 -26.69 -9.71 22.43
N ASN A 122 -27.94 -9.81 21.97
CA ASN A 122 -29.12 -9.25 22.64
C ASN A 122 -29.65 -10.14 23.78
N ASN A 123 -29.00 -11.27 24.08
CA ASN A 123 -29.44 -12.28 25.04
C ASN A 123 -30.77 -12.96 24.65
N GLU A 124 -31.13 -12.96 23.37
CA GLU A 124 -32.31 -13.68 22.85
C GLU A 124 -32.03 -15.19 22.73
N ILE A 125 -30.75 -15.58 22.66
CA ILE A 125 -30.30 -16.96 22.57
C ILE A 125 -29.10 -17.18 23.50
N THR A 126 -29.04 -18.32 24.18
CA THR A 126 -27.87 -18.73 24.95
C THR A 126 -26.75 -19.22 24.03
N THR A 127 -25.53 -18.74 24.26
CA THR A 127 -24.33 -19.21 23.57
C THR A 127 -23.96 -20.63 24.02
N THR A 128 -23.26 -21.37 23.15
CA THR A 128 -22.61 -22.63 23.48
C THR A 128 -21.09 -22.49 23.32
N GLU A 129 -20.30 -23.31 24.03
CA GLU A 129 -18.83 -23.29 23.93
C GLU A 129 -18.33 -23.49 22.48
N SER A 130 -19.03 -24.34 21.71
CA SER A 130 -18.73 -24.55 20.29
C SER A 130 -18.93 -23.28 19.44
N MET A 131 -19.96 -22.49 19.76
CA MET A 131 -20.24 -21.23 19.07
C MET A 131 -19.24 -20.15 19.48
N ASP A 132 -18.88 -20.06 20.76
CA ASP A 132 -17.85 -19.11 21.22
C ASP A 132 -16.52 -19.37 20.51
N LYS A 133 -16.12 -20.64 20.37
CA LYS A 133 -14.93 -21.03 19.59
C LYS A 133 -15.03 -20.63 18.12
N ALA A 134 -16.22 -20.77 17.50
CA ALA A 134 -16.44 -20.39 16.12
C ALA A 134 -16.39 -18.86 15.92
N ILE A 135 -17.05 -18.10 16.79
CA ILE A 135 -17.03 -16.63 16.80
C ILE A 135 -15.61 -16.12 17.07
N LEU A 136 -14.88 -16.75 18.00
CA LEU A 136 -13.48 -16.41 18.28
C LEU A 136 -12.58 -16.66 17.07
N SER A 137 -12.80 -17.75 16.33
CA SER A 137 -12.10 -18.00 15.06
C SER A 137 -12.43 -16.96 14.00
N LEU A 138 -13.69 -16.52 13.92
CA LEU A 138 -14.12 -15.46 13.01
C LEU A 138 -13.45 -14.12 13.37
N LEU A 139 -13.41 -13.77 14.66
CA LEU A 139 -12.71 -12.59 15.17
C LEU A 139 -11.21 -12.62 14.88
N HIS A 140 -10.56 -13.77 15.00
CA HIS A 140 -9.15 -13.91 14.62
C HIS A 140 -8.94 -13.64 13.12
N ASN A 141 -9.85 -14.10 12.24
CA ASN A 141 -9.79 -13.77 10.81
C ASN A 141 -10.01 -12.27 10.56
N VAL A 142 -10.93 -11.64 11.29
CA VAL A 142 -11.12 -10.18 11.25
C VAL A 142 -9.85 -9.46 11.68
N ALA A 143 -9.17 -9.92 12.72
CA ALA A 143 -7.93 -9.33 13.21
C ALA A 143 -6.78 -9.42 12.19
N ILE A 144 -6.72 -10.52 11.41
CA ILE A 144 -5.79 -10.64 10.27
C ILE A 144 -6.15 -9.64 9.16
N MET A 145 -7.44 -9.50 8.87
CA MET A 145 -7.93 -8.55 7.86
C MET A 145 -7.62 -7.10 8.26
N THR A 146 -7.90 -6.70 9.50
CA THR A 146 -7.59 -5.34 9.99
C THR A 146 -6.09 -5.08 9.99
N ASN A 147 -5.26 -6.08 10.28
CA ASN A 147 -3.81 -5.94 10.14
C ASN A 147 -3.38 -5.69 8.69
N SER A 148 -4.02 -6.40 7.74
CA SER A 148 -3.78 -6.19 6.30
C SER A 148 -4.21 -4.80 5.84
N ILE A 149 -5.36 -4.30 6.34
CA ILE A 149 -5.87 -2.95 6.08
C ILE A 149 -4.90 -1.89 6.63
N ARG A 150 -4.44 -2.04 7.87
CA ARG A 150 -3.47 -1.11 8.47
C ARG A 150 -2.15 -1.09 7.68
N TYR A 151 -1.67 -2.26 7.26
CA TYR A 151 -0.49 -2.33 6.39
C TYR A 151 -0.70 -1.58 5.07
N TYR A 152 -1.87 -1.73 4.44
CA TYR A 152 -2.23 -0.99 3.24
C TYR A 152 -2.28 0.53 3.48
N MET A 153 -2.87 0.98 4.59
CA MET A 153 -2.89 2.41 4.97
C MET A 153 -1.47 2.96 5.14
N ASN A 154 -0.56 2.21 5.79
CA ASN A 154 0.84 2.62 5.91
C ASN A 154 1.53 2.73 4.54
N LEU A 155 1.29 1.80 3.63
CA LEU A 155 1.83 1.87 2.26
C LEU A 155 1.29 3.06 1.45
N LEU A 156 0.04 3.48 1.73
CA LEU A 156 -0.53 4.69 1.14
C LEU A 156 0.15 5.94 1.68
N ASP A 157 0.43 6.00 2.98
CA ASP A 157 1.13 7.13 3.59
C ASP A 157 2.58 7.26 3.10
N GLU A 158 3.25 6.14 2.86
CA GLU A 158 4.60 6.08 2.28
C GLU A 158 4.62 6.34 0.76
N PHE A 159 3.46 6.42 0.10
CA PHE A 159 3.40 6.59 -1.35
C PHE A 159 4.02 7.94 -1.75
N PRO A 160 4.98 7.96 -2.70
CA PRO A 160 5.68 9.18 -3.10
C PRO A 160 4.81 10.07 -3.99
N SER A 161 3.72 10.61 -3.44
CA SER A 161 2.85 11.61 -4.07
C SER A 161 3.29 13.03 -3.68
N THR A 162 3.11 13.98 -4.60
CA THR A 162 3.21 15.42 -4.27
C THR A 162 1.88 15.99 -3.78
N LYS A 163 0.80 15.22 -3.93
CA LYS A 163 -0.52 15.55 -3.41
C LYS A 163 -0.66 14.96 -2.01
N LYS A 164 -1.35 15.68 -1.12
CA LYS A 164 -1.66 15.23 0.26
C LYS A 164 -2.87 14.28 0.30
N ASP A 165 -3.16 13.58 -0.80
CA ASP A 165 -4.32 12.72 -0.97
C ASP A 165 -4.18 11.37 -0.26
N SER A 166 -2.95 10.91 0.01
CA SER A 166 -2.68 9.66 0.74
C SER A 166 -3.38 9.60 2.10
N GLN A 167 -3.24 10.66 2.93
CA GLN A 167 -3.87 10.72 4.25
C GLN A 167 -5.39 10.79 4.20
N TRP A 168 -5.95 11.40 3.14
CA TRP A 168 -7.39 11.42 2.94
C TRP A 168 -7.90 10.04 2.53
N LEU A 169 -7.17 9.37 1.63
CA LEU A 169 -7.51 8.03 1.15
C LEU A 169 -7.42 6.99 2.28
N GLY A 170 -6.39 7.06 3.12
CA GLY A 170 -6.27 6.21 4.31
C GLY A 170 -7.44 6.36 5.27
N ARG A 171 -7.89 7.60 5.53
CA ARG A 171 -9.08 7.87 6.36
C ARG A 171 -10.38 7.40 5.72
N LEU A 172 -10.51 7.55 4.39
CA LEU A 172 -11.66 7.04 3.65
C LEU A 172 -11.74 5.52 3.76
N GLU A 173 -10.62 4.83 3.57
CA GLU A 173 -10.51 3.38 3.73
C GLU A 173 -10.92 2.95 5.14
N GLN A 174 -10.33 3.56 6.18
CA GLN A 174 -10.72 3.27 7.57
C GLN A 174 -12.22 3.45 7.81
N SER A 175 -12.81 4.54 7.31
CA SER A 175 -14.24 4.83 7.48
C SER A 175 -15.13 3.75 6.86
N TYR A 176 -14.78 3.26 5.67
CA TYR A 176 -15.50 2.17 5.00
C TYR A 176 -15.52 0.89 5.86
N TRP A 177 -14.37 0.50 6.43
CA TRP A 177 -14.29 -0.71 7.26
C TRP A 177 -15.03 -0.57 8.60
N ILE A 178 -15.00 0.62 9.20
CA ILE A 178 -15.79 0.94 10.40
C ILE A 178 -17.28 0.78 10.09
N GLU A 179 -17.77 1.41 9.02
CA GLU A 179 -19.19 1.34 8.64
C GLU A 179 -19.65 -0.10 8.42
N LYS A 180 -18.82 -0.88 7.71
CA LYS A 180 -19.19 -2.24 7.31
C LYS A 180 -19.17 -3.26 8.46
N TYR A 181 -18.16 -3.20 9.33
CA TYR A 181 -17.88 -4.31 10.27
C TYR A 181 -17.85 -3.94 11.74
N SER A 182 -17.73 -2.68 12.14
CA SER A 182 -17.55 -2.30 13.55
C SER A 182 -18.67 -2.83 14.45
N ALA A 183 -19.92 -2.76 13.97
CA ALA A 183 -21.11 -3.15 14.72
C ALA A 183 -21.16 -4.65 15.01
N VAL A 184 -20.89 -5.49 14.01
CA VAL A 184 -20.89 -6.95 14.17
C VAL A 184 -19.67 -7.41 14.95
N CYS A 185 -18.49 -6.82 14.72
CA CYS A 185 -17.27 -7.20 15.41
C CYS A 185 -17.31 -6.85 16.89
N SER A 186 -17.82 -5.68 17.26
CA SER A 186 -18.00 -5.29 18.67
C SER A 186 -18.92 -6.27 19.41
N ARG A 187 -19.97 -6.75 18.74
CA ARG A 187 -20.89 -7.77 19.30
C ARG A 187 -20.21 -9.11 19.47
N MET A 188 -19.43 -9.55 18.47
CA MET A 188 -18.66 -10.79 18.58
C MET A 188 -17.67 -10.74 19.75
N VAL A 189 -16.95 -9.63 19.93
CA VAL A 189 -16.03 -9.45 21.08
C VAL A 189 -16.80 -9.51 22.40
N ARG A 190 -17.98 -8.90 22.48
CA ARG A 190 -18.83 -8.99 23.67
C ARG A 190 -19.27 -10.42 24.00
N ILE A 191 -19.55 -11.23 22.97
CA ILE A 191 -19.97 -12.62 23.15
C ILE A 191 -18.83 -13.48 23.71
N VAL A 192 -17.65 -13.44 23.09
CA VAL A 192 -16.53 -14.32 23.48
C VAL A 192 -15.68 -13.77 24.62
N GLY A 193 -15.78 -12.48 24.91
CA GLY A 193 -14.97 -11.77 25.88
C GLY A 193 -13.63 -11.25 25.33
N GLN A 194 -13.25 -10.05 25.77
CA GLN A 194 -12.02 -9.38 25.35
C GLN A 194 -10.77 -10.22 25.63
N SER A 195 -10.68 -10.85 26.81
CA SER A 195 -9.52 -11.66 27.20
C SER A 195 -9.33 -12.90 26.32
N ALA A 196 -10.41 -13.54 25.89
CA ALA A 196 -10.34 -14.69 24.98
C ALA A 196 -9.86 -14.27 23.58
N PHE A 197 -10.29 -13.09 23.12
CA PHE A 197 -9.83 -12.52 21.86
C PHE A 197 -8.34 -12.16 21.90
N GLU A 198 -7.90 -11.46 22.95
CA GLU A 198 -6.50 -11.09 23.15
C GLU A 198 -5.57 -12.30 23.33
N ALA A 199 -6.06 -13.39 23.92
CA ALA A 199 -5.28 -14.63 24.03
C ALA A 199 -5.10 -15.35 22.67
N LYS A 200 -5.99 -15.11 21.70
CA LYS A 200 -6.00 -15.80 20.40
C LYS A 200 -5.22 -15.04 19.33
N ALA A 201 -5.27 -13.71 19.35
CA ALA A 201 -4.62 -12.85 18.37
C ALA A 201 -3.31 -12.28 18.93
N ASN A 202 -2.36 -11.99 18.04
CA ASN A 202 -1.11 -11.37 18.47
C ASN A 202 -1.30 -9.86 18.77
N PRO A 203 -0.37 -9.21 19.51
CA PRO A 203 -0.52 -7.81 19.91
C PRO A 203 -0.70 -6.84 18.73
N GLU A 204 -0.01 -7.09 17.61
CA GLU A 204 -0.13 -6.26 16.40
C GLU A 204 -1.53 -6.34 15.78
N GLN A 205 -2.12 -7.53 15.71
CA GLN A 205 -3.47 -7.76 15.21
C GLN A 205 -4.51 -7.09 16.10
N ILE A 206 -4.36 -7.15 17.42
CA ILE A 206 -5.24 -6.45 18.38
C ILE A 206 -5.14 -4.93 18.18
N GLN A 207 -3.91 -4.40 18.08
CA GLN A 207 -3.70 -2.98 17.82
C GLN A 207 -4.35 -2.56 16.50
N SER A 208 -4.14 -3.34 15.44
CA SER A 208 -4.72 -3.08 14.12
C SER A 208 -6.24 -3.17 14.14
N PHE A 209 -6.83 -4.10 14.89
CA PHE A 209 -8.27 -4.19 15.10
C PHE A 209 -8.83 -2.92 15.75
N ASN A 210 -8.19 -2.43 16.82
CA ASN A 210 -8.64 -1.22 17.53
C ASN A 210 -8.50 0.03 16.64
N ILE A 211 -7.38 0.18 15.94
CA ILE A 211 -7.17 1.30 15.01
C ILE A 211 -8.23 1.26 13.89
N VAL A 212 -8.36 0.13 13.20
CA VAL A 212 -9.19 0.05 11.98
C VAL A 212 -10.68 0.07 12.29
N LEU A 213 -11.14 -0.63 13.33
CA LEU A 213 -12.58 -0.81 13.59
C LEU A 213 -13.13 0.01 14.76
N ARG A 214 -12.28 0.47 15.69
CA ARG A 214 -12.71 1.33 16.80
C ARG A 214 -12.27 2.79 16.63
N GLY A 215 -11.39 3.09 15.67
CA GLY A 215 -10.88 4.44 15.46
C GLY A 215 -9.98 4.92 16.59
N GLU A 216 -9.47 4.01 17.43
CA GLU A 216 -8.56 4.32 18.53
C GLU A 216 -7.16 4.57 17.94
N SER A 217 -6.66 5.80 18.03
CA SER A 217 -5.31 6.21 17.63
C SER A 217 -4.36 6.28 18.80
#